data_AF-A0A349L4E1-F1
#
_entry.id   AF-A0A349L4E1-F1
#
_cell.length_a   1.000
_cell.length_b   1.000
_cell.length_c   1.000
_cell.angle_alpha   90.00
_cell.angle_beta   90.00
_cell.angle_gamma   90.00
#
_symmetry.space_group_name_H-M   'P 1'
#
loop_
_entity.id
_entity.type
_entity.pdbx_description
1 polymer ?
#
loop_
_entity_poly.entity_id
_entity_poly.type
_entity_poly.pdbx_seq_one_letter_code
_entity_poly.pdbx_strand_id
1 'polypeptide(L)' 'MSFVFQAAPQAAVPVTGRAELFPVRRIYCVGRNYAEHAREMGHSGREAPFFFMKPADAVLPVAAGA' A
#
# COMPACT_ATOMS: atom_id res chain seq x y z
N MET A 1 -3.36 27.27 -12.45
CA MET A 1 -4.56 26.73 -11.76
C MET A 1 -4.40 27.04 -10.28
N SER A 2 -5.47 27.48 -9.61
CA SER A 2 -5.50 27.71 -8.16
C SER A 2 -6.53 26.77 -7.53
N PHE A 3 -6.23 26.27 -6.33
CA PHE A 3 -7.17 25.51 -5.53
C PHE A 3 -7.95 26.45 -4.60
N VAL A 4 -9.18 26.07 -4.26
CA VAL A 4 -10.04 26.82 -3.33
C VAL A 4 -9.61 26.67 -1.86
N PHE A 5 -8.74 25.70 -1.57
CA PHE A 5 -8.04 25.50 -0.30
C PHE A 5 -6.67 24.86 -0.57
N GLN A 6 -5.80 24.82 0.43
CA GLN A 6 -4.47 24.20 0.30
C GLN A 6 -4.59 22.71 -0.03
N ALA A 7 -3.96 22.28 -1.12
CA ALA A 7 -3.93 20.87 -1.49
C ALA A 7 -3.22 20.04 -0.41
N ALA A 8 -3.71 18.83 -0.18
CA ALA A 8 -3.04 17.88 0.69
C ALA A 8 -1.62 17.59 0.16
N PRO A 9 -0.63 17.41 1.04
CA PRO A 9 0.72 17.04 0.62
C PRO A 9 0.69 15.70 -0.13
N GLN A 10 1.57 15.57 -1.13
CA GLN A 10 1.72 14.35 -1.90
C GLN A 10 2.15 13.20 -0.97
N ALA A 11 1.38 12.11 -0.94
CA ALA A 11 1.75 10.92 -0.19
C ALA A 11 3.09 10.37 -0.72
N ALA A 12 4.02 10.12 0.20
CA ALA A 12 5.37 9.71 -0.13
C ALA A 12 5.96 8.82 0.97
N VAL A 13 6.91 7.96 0.60
CA VAL A 13 7.62 7.06 1.53
C VAL A 13 9.13 7.33 1.52
N PRO A 14 9.84 7.10 2.64
CA PRO A 14 11.28 7.30 2.71
C PRO A 14 12.04 6.32 1.81
N VAL A 15 13.21 6.74 1.34
CA VAL A 15 14.14 5.90 0.58
C VAL A 15 15.41 5.68 1.39
N THR A 16 15.80 4.42 1.60
CA THR A 16 16.98 4.08 2.40
C THR A 16 18.24 4.76 1.86
N GLY A 17 18.96 5.47 2.73
CA GLY A 17 20.21 6.16 2.40
C GLY A 17 20.04 7.46 1.60
N ARG A 18 18.82 8.00 1.49
CA ARG A 18 18.52 9.22 0.74
C ARG A 18 17.69 10.20 1.56
N ALA A 19 17.84 11.48 1.27
CA ALA A 19 17.02 12.54 1.86
C ALA A 19 15.70 12.72 1.09
N GLU A 20 15.68 12.34 -0.18
CA GLU A 20 14.51 12.41 -1.05
C GLU A 20 13.47 11.34 -0.73
N LEU A 21 12.20 11.63 -1.06
CA LEU A 21 11.07 10.74 -0.84
C LEU A 21 10.56 10.15 -2.16
N PHE A 22 10.00 8.94 -2.11
CA PHE A 22 9.34 8.31 -3.25
C PHE A 22 7.84 8.65 -3.28
N PRO A 23 7.33 9.33 -4.34
CA PRO A 23 5.92 9.71 -4.41
C PRO A 23 5.02 8.50 -4.71
N VAL A 24 4.03 8.26 -3.86
CA VAL A 24 3.08 7.14 -3.99
C VAL A 24 1.93 7.55 -4.91
N ARG A 25 1.70 6.77 -5.97
CA ARG A 25 0.61 7.00 -6.94
C ARG A 25 -0.63 6.14 -6.66
N ARG A 26 -0.48 4.82 -6.68
CA ARG A 26 -1.55 3.84 -6.44
C ARG A 26 -1.01 2.70 -5.60
N ILE A 27 -1.85 2.20 -4.70
CA ILE A 27 -1.53 1.03 -3.87
C ILE A 27 -2.43 -0.11 -4.36
N TYR A 28 -1.80 -1.13 -4.96
CA TYR A 28 -2.46 -2.38 -5.30
C TYR A 28 -2.11 -3.43 -4.26
N CYS A 29 -3.13 -4.14 -3.78
CA CYS A 29 -2.99 -5.18 -2.77
C CYS A 29 -3.48 -6.50 -3.33
N VAL A 30 -2.74 -7.58 -3.06
CA VAL A 30 -3.14 -8.95 -3.46
C VAL A 30 -3.74 -9.64 -2.25
N GLY A 31 -4.96 -10.14 -2.38
CA GLY A 31 -5.60 -10.92 -1.34
C GLY A 31 -5.15 -12.38 -1.36
N ARG A 32 -5.03 -12.99 -0.17
CA ARG A 32 -4.79 -14.44 0.02
C ARG A 32 -3.60 -15.00 -0.77
N ASN A 33 -2.51 -14.24 -0.86
CA ASN A 33 -1.32 -14.65 -1.63
C ASN A 33 -0.38 -15.61 -0.88
N TYR A 34 -0.78 -16.10 0.30
CA TYR A 34 -0.06 -17.09 1.11
C TYR A 34 -0.99 -18.27 1.42
N ALA A 35 -0.50 -19.49 1.21
CA ALA A 35 -1.33 -20.70 1.31
C ALA A 35 -1.89 -20.93 2.73
N GLU A 36 -1.08 -20.68 3.77
CA GLU A 36 -1.52 -20.81 5.16
C GLU A 36 -2.62 -19.79 5.50
N HIS A 37 -2.42 -18.52 5.12
CA HIS A 37 -3.43 -17.47 5.32
C HIS A 37 -4.72 -17.73 4.55
N ALA A 38 -4.65 -18.28 3.33
CA ALA A 38 -5.84 -18.67 2.58
C ALA A 38 -6.64 -19.77 3.34
N ARG A 39 -5.95 -20.74 3.94
CA ARG A 39 -6.54 -21.81 4.75
C ARG A 39 -7.17 -21.31 6.04
N GLU A 40 -6.52 -20.37 6.75
CA GLU A 40 -7.10 -19.70 7.92
C GLU A 40 -8.45 -19.05 7.60
N MET A 41 -8.57 -18.50 6.40
CA MET A 41 -9.77 -17.86 5.89
C MET A 41 -10.78 -18.86 5.28
N GLY A 42 -10.58 -20.16 5.45
CA GLY A 42 -11.50 -21.21 4.97
C GLY A 42 -11.40 -21.55 3.48
N HIS A 43 -10.29 -21.19 2.80
CA HIS A 43 -10.08 -21.48 1.38
C HIS A 43 -9.04 -22.61 1.19
N SER A 44 -9.15 -23.37 0.09
CA SER A 44 -8.24 -24.48 -0.22
C SER A 44 -7.83 -24.47 -1.70
N GLY A 45 -6.63 -24.98 -1.98
CA GLY A 45 -6.08 -24.98 -3.34
C GLY A 45 -5.59 -23.60 -3.79
N ARG A 46 -5.13 -23.52 -5.03
CA ARG A 46 -4.68 -22.27 -5.64
C ARG A 46 -5.82 -21.68 -6.45
N GLU A 47 -6.29 -20.52 -6.04
CA GLU A 47 -7.28 -19.72 -6.77
C GLU A 47 -6.57 -18.67 -7.64
N ALA A 48 -7.31 -18.08 -8.59
CA ALA A 48 -6.81 -16.91 -9.30
C ALA A 48 -6.57 -15.75 -8.31
N PRO A 49 -5.48 -14.97 -8.47
CA PRO A 49 -5.26 -13.81 -7.61
C PRO A 49 -6.37 -12.79 -7.80
N PHE A 50 -6.76 -12.14 -6.71
CA PHE A 50 -7.64 -10.98 -6.76
C PHE A 50 -6.97 -9.77 -6.12
N PHE A 51 -7.37 -8.61 -6.62
CA PHE A 51 -6.76 -7.33 -6.25
C PHE A 51 -7.79 -6.41 -5.63
N PHE A 52 -7.35 -5.66 -4.63
CA PHE A 52 -8.06 -4.50 -4.11
C PHE A 52 -7.08 -3.33 -4.01
N MET A 53 -7.62 -2.14 -3.73
CA MET A 53 -6.82 -0.93 -3.69
C MET A 53 -6.96 -0.22 -2.36
N LYS A 54 -5.93 0.54 -2.00
CA LYS A 54 -5.98 1.57 -0.96
C LYS A 54 -5.65 2.93 -1.59
N PRO A 55 -6.24 4.03 -1.09
CA PRO A 55 -5.87 5.36 -1.56
C PRO A 55 -4.41 5.66 -1.15
N ALA A 56 -3.72 6.51 -1.91
CA ALA A 56 -2.29 6.74 -1.73
C ALA A 56 -1.92 7.30 -0.35
N ASP A 57 -2.81 8.09 0.24
CA ASP A 57 -2.69 8.70 1.56
C ASP A 57 -2.98 7.73 2.73
N ALA A 58 -3.37 6.49 2.46
CA ALA A 58 -3.50 5.45 3.48
C ALA A 58 -2.15 4.80 3.88
N VAL A 59 -1.05 5.14 3.19
CA VAL A 59 0.29 4.64 3.54
C VAL A 59 0.90 5.49 4.64
N LEU A 60 1.34 4.84 5.72
CA LEU A 60 2.06 5.49 6.82
C LEU A 60 3.43 4.81 6.97
N PRO A 61 4.54 5.58 6.95
CA PRO A 61 5.87 5.02 7.22
C PRO A 61 5.92 4.43 8.63
N VAL A 62 6.45 3.21 8.75
CA VAL A 62 6.75 2.56 10.03
C VAL A 62 8.24 2.27 10.11
N ALA A 63 8.78 2.27 11.33
CA ALA A 63 10.15 1.84 11.55
C ALA A 63 10.29 0.36 11.19
N ALA A 64 11.43 -0.04 10.61
CA ALA A 64 11.67 -1.43 10.28
C ALA A 64 11.66 -2.28 11.56
N GLY A 65 10.80 -3.31 11.61
CA GLY A 65 10.65 -4.21 12.75
C GLY A 65 9.73 -3.71 13.87
N ALA A 66 9.03 -2.59 13.67
CA ALA A 66 7.96 -2.13 14.54
C ALA A 66 6.63 -2.83 14.25
#